data_AF-A0A9D1D5Y3-F1
#
_entry.id   AF-A0A9D1D5Y3-F1
#
_cell.length_a   1.000
_cell.length_b   1.000
_cell.length_c   1.000
_cell.angle_alpha   90.00
_cell.angle_beta   90.00
_cell.angle_gamma   90.00
#
_symmetry.space_group_name_H-M   'P 1'
#
loop_
_entity.id
_entity.type
_entity.pdbx_description
1 polymer ?
#
loop_
_entity_poly.entity_id
_entity_poly.type
_entity_poly.pdbx_seq_one_letter_code
_entity_poly.pdbx_strand_id
1 'polypeptide(L)'
;MAKRKTDMKRYLPLGVPMDKVLSYFGLGLIAASLVSLQFVARYSKALDALYYWQNKKRVLRPGAVITPFFSLIPGIYWGFYVLMAAMAVVAVGFYFWHYHQSRSIYTMRRLPHAEELPRRCLAAPLAGVILSLLTMAILTALYYLIYRCATPAQCLNPQLW
;
A
#
# COMPACT_ATOMS: atom_id res chain seq x y z
N MET A 1 29.34 -5.88 -20.81
CA MET A 1 28.17 -5.06 -20.43
C MET A 1 28.18 -4.82 -18.93
N ALA A 2 28.86 -3.76 -18.48
CA ALA A 2 28.94 -3.40 -17.07
C ALA A 2 27.61 -2.75 -16.64
N LYS A 3 26.86 -3.47 -15.81
CA LYS A 3 25.54 -3.06 -15.31
C LYS A 3 25.69 -1.76 -14.50
N ARG A 4 25.00 -0.72 -14.95
CA ARG A 4 24.86 0.63 -14.38
C ARG A 4 24.54 0.58 -12.87
N LYS A 5 25.56 0.41 -12.01
CA LYS A 5 25.50 0.53 -10.53
C LYS A 5 25.60 1.99 -10.07
N THR A 6 25.23 2.93 -10.92
CA THR A 6 25.37 4.36 -10.68
C THR A 6 24.12 4.93 -10.00
N ASP A 7 24.36 5.67 -8.91
CA ASP A 7 23.51 6.71 -8.31
C ASP A 7 22.43 6.40 -7.25
N MET A 8 22.04 5.14 -6.98
CA MET A 8 21.04 4.90 -5.92
C MET A 8 21.54 5.19 -4.49
N LYS A 9 22.87 5.16 -4.26
CA LYS A 9 23.50 5.47 -2.97
C LYS A 9 23.39 6.95 -2.59
N ARG A 10 23.02 7.85 -3.51
CA ARG A 10 22.99 9.30 -3.29
C ARG A 10 21.79 9.77 -2.47
N TYR A 11 20.77 8.91 -2.35
CA TYR A 11 19.49 9.22 -1.73
C TYR A 11 19.33 8.75 -0.28
N LEU A 12 20.28 8.02 0.33
CA LEU A 12 20.17 7.54 1.73
C LEU A 12 21.41 7.81 2.59
N PRO A 13 21.25 7.87 3.93
CA PRO A 13 22.36 8.00 4.86
C PRO A 13 23.33 6.81 4.75
N LEU A 14 24.63 7.12 4.81
CA LEU A 14 25.71 6.13 4.75
C LEU A 14 25.63 5.16 5.94
N GLY A 15 25.55 3.85 5.66
CA GLY A 15 25.67 2.78 6.67
C GLY A 15 24.52 1.76 6.68
N VAL A 16 23.39 2.05 6.04
CA VAL A 16 22.23 1.15 6.01
C VAL A 16 22.30 0.21 4.80
N PRO A 17 22.16 -1.13 4.97
CA PRO A 17 22.13 -2.06 3.84
C PRO A 17 20.85 -1.88 3.01
N MET A 18 20.95 -1.09 1.94
CA MET A 18 19.87 -0.73 1.00
C MET A 18 19.08 -1.95 0.50
N ASP A 19 19.80 -3.00 0.13
CA ASP A 19 19.22 -4.19 -0.48
C ASP A 19 18.24 -4.89 0.46
N LYS A 20 18.48 -4.78 1.78
CA LYS A 20 17.60 -5.36 2.80
C LYS A 20 16.37 -4.49 3.03
N VAL A 21 16.51 -3.17 3.12
CA VAL A 21 15.36 -2.27 3.34
C VAL A 21 14.38 -2.36 2.18
N LEU A 22 14.87 -2.33 0.93
CA LEU A 22 14.01 -2.50 -0.24
C LEU A 22 13.41 -3.90 -0.33
N SER A 23 14.16 -4.96 0.00
CA SER A 23 13.62 -6.32 -0.06
C SER A 23 12.55 -6.55 1.00
N TYR A 24 12.75 -6.10 2.24
CA TYR A 24 11.73 -6.18 3.30
C TYR A 24 10.51 -5.32 2.97
N PHE A 25 10.70 -4.13 2.42
CA PHE A 25 9.59 -3.28 1.97
C PHE A 25 8.82 -3.94 0.82
N GLY A 26 9.51 -4.51 -0.16
CA GLY A 26 8.89 -5.25 -1.27
C GLY A 26 8.12 -6.47 -0.79
N LEU A 27 8.70 -7.25 0.13
CA LEU A 27 8.02 -8.37 0.79
C LEU A 27 6.79 -7.90 1.57
N GLY A 28 6.89 -6.79 2.29
CA GLY A 28 5.79 -6.17 3.00
C GLY A 28 4.66 -5.74 2.07
N LEU A 29 4.99 -5.15 0.91
CA LEU A 29 4.00 -4.78 -0.11
C LEU A 29 3.30 -6.00 -0.69
N ILE A 30 4.04 -7.08 -0.97
CA ILE A 30 3.46 -8.34 -1.46
C ILE A 30 2.52 -8.92 -0.39
N ALA A 31 2.97 -8.98 0.86
CA ALA A 31 2.15 -9.49 1.96
C ALA A 31 0.88 -8.64 2.16
N ALA A 32 1.00 -7.30 2.16
CA ALA A 32 -0.15 -6.40 2.26
C ALA A 32 -1.13 -6.58 1.08
N SER A 33 -0.62 -6.80 -0.13
CA SER A 33 -1.44 -7.08 -1.32
C SER A 33 -2.12 -8.44 -1.24
N LEU A 34 -1.49 -9.45 -0.64
CA LEU A 34 -2.12 -10.75 -0.41
C LEU A 34 -3.24 -10.65 0.62
N VAL A 35 -3.03 -9.86 1.69
CA VAL A 35 -4.09 -9.58 2.67
C VAL A 35 -5.26 -8.84 2.02
N SER A 36 -5.00 -7.94 1.07
CA SER A 36 -6.08 -7.22 0.38
C SER A 36 -6.95 -8.13 -0.50
N LEU A 37 -6.46 -9.30 -0.93
CA LEU A 37 -7.26 -10.29 -1.67
C LEU A 37 -8.45 -10.84 -0.87
N GLN A 38 -8.49 -10.62 0.45
CA GLN A 38 -9.70 -10.86 1.25
C GLN A 38 -10.94 -10.13 0.70
N PHE A 39 -10.75 -9.03 -0.05
CA PHE A 39 -11.83 -8.38 -0.81
C PHE A 39 -12.59 -9.38 -1.69
N VAL A 40 -11.87 -10.20 -2.45
CA VAL A 40 -12.45 -11.14 -3.42
C VAL A 40 -13.31 -12.17 -2.71
N ALA A 41 -12.84 -12.69 -1.57
CA ALA A 41 -13.59 -13.65 -0.76
C ALA A 41 -14.84 -13.04 -0.10
N ARG A 42 -14.78 -11.77 0.31
CA ARG A 42 -15.95 -11.07 0.87
C ARG A 42 -16.96 -10.74 -0.22
N TYR A 43 -16.47 -10.28 -1.37
CA TYR A 43 -17.29 -9.98 -2.54
C TYR A 43 -17.96 -11.23 -3.11
N SER A 44 -17.25 -12.36 -3.20
CA SER A 44 -17.86 -13.61 -3.67
C SER A 44 -18.96 -14.09 -2.74
N LYS A 45 -18.77 -13.99 -1.41
CA LYS A 45 -19.83 -14.28 -0.44
C LYS A 45 -21.03 -13.34 -0.58
N ALA A 46 -20.79 -12.05 -0.80
CA ALA A 46 -21.84 -11.08 -1.04
C ALA A 46 -22.61 -11.41 -2.33
N LEU A 47 -21.91 -11.76 -3.41
CA LEU A 47 -22.52 -12.22 -4.66
C LEU A 47 -23.32 -13.50 -4.46
N ASP A 48 -22.79 -14.51 -3.77
CA ASP A 48 -23.49 -15.77 -3.51
C ASP A 48 -24.81 -15.54 -2.75
N ALA A 49 -24.87 -14.55 -1.86
CA ALA A 49 -26.09 -14.18 -1.15
C ALA A 49 -27.20 -13.60 -2.06
N LEU A 50 -26.87 -13.07 -3.25
CA LEU A 50 -27.86 -12.61 -4.22
C LEU A 50 -28.57 -13.77 -4.93
N TYR A 51 -27.95 -14.94 -4.98
CA TYR A 51 -28.49 -16.08 -5.68
C TYR A 51 -29.09 -17.09 -4.70
N TYR A 52 -30.14 -17.75 -5.15
CA TYR A 52 -30.68 -18.91 -4.46
C TYR A 52 -30.74 -20.09 -5.44
N TRP A 53 -30.73 -21.30 -4.89
CA TRP A 53 -30.81 -22.52 -5.67
C TRP A 53 -32.26 -22.92 -5.86
N GLN A 54 -32.72 -22.98 -7.11
CA GLN A 54 -34.04 -23.49 -7.47
C GLN A 54 -33.91 -24.54 -8.57
N ASN A 55 -34.33 -25.78 -8.28
CA ASN A 55 -34.28 -26.90 -9.24
C ASN A 55 -32.90 -27.06 -9.93
N LYS A 56 -31.81 -27.02 -9.15
CA LYS A 56 -30.41 -27.10 -9.62
C LYS A 56 -29.96 -25.94 -10.54
N LYS A 57 -30.76 -24.90 -10.70
CA LYS A 57 -30.38 -23.66 -11.40
C LYS A 57 -30.15 -22.55 -10.37
N ARG A 58 -29.10 -21.75 -10.61
CA ARG A 58 -28.76 -20.59 -9.79
C ARG A 58 -29.58 -19.40 -10.29
N VAL A 59 -30.59 -18.99 -9.52
CA VAL A 59 -31.52 -17.91 -9.92
C VAL A 59 -31.29 -16.70 -9.03
N LEU A 60 -31.37 -15.51 -9.63
CA LEU A 60 -31.24 -14.25 -8.92
C LEU A 60 -32.46 -14.01 -8.05
N ARG A 61 -32.26 -13.69 -6.77
CA ARG A 61 -33.38 -13.36 -5.87
C ARG A 61 -34.04 -12.05 -6.34
N PRO A 62 -35.38 -12.04 -6.56
CA PRO A 62 -36.07 -10.84 -7.02
C PRO A 62 -35.95 -9.72 -5.97
N GLY A 63 -35.53 -8.54 -6.41
CA GLY A 63 -35.33 -7.37 -5.54
C GLY A 63 -34.07 -7.40 -4.66
N ALA A 64 -33.17 -8.38 -4.83
CA ALA A 64 -31.92 -8.42 -4.08
C ALA A 64 -30.96 -7.32 -4.55
N VAL A 65 -30.48 -6.54 -3.59
CA VAL A 65 -29.50 -5.47 -3.77
C VAL A 65 -28.16 -5.93 -3.22
N ILE A 66 -27.08 -5.69 -3.96
CA ILE A 66 -25.74 -6.00 -3.50
C ILE A 66 -25.29 -5.05 -2.38
N THR A 67 -24.55 -5.57 -1.42
CA THR A 67 -23.93 -4.77 -0.35
C THR A 67 -23.05 -3.68 -0.97
N PRO A 68 -23.15 -2.41 -0.52
CA PRO A 68 -22.40 -1.31 -1.11
C PRO A 68 -20.89 -1.52 -0.97
N PHE A 69 -20.14 -1.04 -1.96
CA PHE A 69 -18.70 -1.21 -2.07
C PHE A 69 -17.97 -0.76 -0.79
N PHE A 70 -18.35 0.39 -0.22
CA PHE A 70 -17.75 0.94 1.00
C PHE A 70 -17.90 0.05 2.23
N SER A 71 -18.91 -0.81 2.29
CA SER A 71 -19.08 -1.77 3.40
C SER A 71 -18.18 -3.00 3.26
N LEU A 72 -17.62 -3.25 2.08
CA LEU A 72 -16.71 -4.37 1.83
C LEU A 72 -15.25 -4.00 2.15
N ILE A 73 -14.90 -2.72 2.01
CA ILE A 73 -13.56 -2.15 2.23
C ILE A 73 -12.96 -2.30 3.65
N PRO A 74 -13.74 -2.20 4.76
CA PRO A 74 -13.16 -2.10 6.09
C PRO A 74 -12.24 -3.27 6.45
N GLY A 75 -11.02 -2.95 6.88
CA GLY A 75 -10.01 -3.93 7.31
C GLY A 75 -9.17 -4.55 6.18
N ILE A 76 -9.48 -4.29 4.91
CA ILE A 76 -8.73 -4.84 3.76
C ILE A 76 -7.33 -4.21 3.65
N TYR A 77 -7.23 -2.92 3.97
CA TYR A 77 -5.99 -2.15 3.87
C TYR A 77 -5.13 -2.20 5.14
N TRP A 78 -5.43 -3.08 6.10
CA TRP A 78 -4.72 -3.06 7.39
C TRP A 78 -3.21 -3.28 7.22
N GLY A 79 -2.82 -4.20 6.34
CA GLY A 79 -1.42 -4.45 6.01
C GLY A 79 -0.69 -3.23 5.45
N PHE A 80 -1.37 -2.40 4.65
CA PHE A 80 -0.78 -1.18 4.10
C PHE A 80 -0.58 -0.10 5.16
N TYR A 81 -1.56 0.10 6.05
CA TYR A 81 -1.40 1.06 7.15
C TYR A 81 -0.27 0.66 8.10
N VAL A 82 -0.13 -0.63 8.41
CA VAL A 82 0.99 -1.15 9.22
C VAL A 82 2.32 -0.90 8.52
N LEU A 83 2.40 -1.12 7.21
CA LEU A 83 3.59 -0.88 6.41
C LEU A 83 3.95 0.61 6.32
N MET A 84 2.97 1.49 6.14
CA MET A 84 3.16 2.95 6.19
C MET A 84 3.65 3.41 7.56
N ALA A 85 3.06 2.90 8.64
CA ALA A 85 3.49 3.19 10.00
C ALA A 85 4.93 2.73 10.25
N ALA A 86 5.29 1.52 9.79
CA ALA A 86 6.66 1.02 9.87
C ALA A 86 7.65 1.92 9.12
N MET A 87 7.30 2.39 7.91
CA MET A 87 8.14 3.33 7.16
C MET A 87 8.27 4.68 7.86
N ALA A 88 7.21 5.18 8.50
CA ALA A 88 7.27 6.40 9.30
C ALA A 88 8.19 6.25 10.51
N VAL A 89 8.14 5.12 11.22
CA VAL A 89 9.06 4.82 12.35
C VAL A 89 10.50 4.76 11.87
N VAL A 90 10.77 4.13 10.72
CA VAL A 90 12.11 4.09 10.11
C VAL A 90 12.60 5.50 9.76
N ALA A 91 11.73 6.37 9.22
CA ALA A 91 12.06 7.76 8.91
C ALA A 91 12.49 8.53 10.17
N VAL A 92 11.74 8.37 11.26
CA VAL A 92 12.02 8.99 12.55
C VAL A 92 13.31 8.43 13.15
N GLY A 93 13.53 7.11 13.05
CA GLY A 93 14.77 6.46 13.48
C GLY A 93 16.00 6.99 12.75
N PHE A 94 15.92 7.17 11.42
CA PHE A 94 17.01 7.78 10.65
C PHE A 94 17.24 9.25 11.02
N TYR A 95 16.18 9.99 11.30
CA TYR A 95 16.29 11.37 11.77
C TYR A 95 17.02 11.46 13.12
N PHE A 96 16.61 10.66 14.11
CA PHE A 96 17.24 10.64 15.44
C PHE A 96 18.66 10.10 15.41
N TRP A 97 18.92 9.01 14.68
CA TRP A 97 20.27 8.45 14.53
C TRP A 97 21.23 9.50 13.96
N HIS A 98 20.77 10.25 12.95
CA HIS A 98 21.54 11.35 12.39
C HIS A 98 21.75 12.50 13.39
N TYR A 99 20.71 12.91 14.11
CA TYR A 99 20.80 13.97 15.12
C TYR A 99 21.76 13.61 16.26
N HIS A 100 21.76 12.35 16.70
CA HIS A 100 22.61 11.88 17.79
C HIS A 100 24.06 11.64 17.36
N GLN A 101 24.30 11.31 16.08
CA GLN A 101 25.63 11.22 15.48
C GLN A 101 26.25 12.61 15.13
N SER A 102 25.78 13.68 15.78
CA SER A 102 26.34 15.03 15.68
C SER A 102 27.67 15.22 16.44
N ARG A 103 28.26 14.18 17.05
CA ARG A 103 29.70 14.22 17.40
C ARG A 103 30.63 14.32 16.17
N SER A 104 30.08 14.22 14.96
CA SER A 104 30.75 14.56 13.69
C SER A 104 30.57 16.02 13.24
N ILE A 105 30.11 16.93 14.11
CA ILE A 105 30.03 18.40 13.85
C ILE A 105 31.31 18.95 13.19
N TYR A 106 32.48 18.38 13.49
CA TYR A 106 33.75 18.79 12.87
C TYR A 106 33.93 18.36 11.40
N THR A 107 33.31 17.26 10.96
CA THR A 107 33.41 16.77 9.56
C THR A 107 32.28 17.33 8.68
N MET A 108 31.14 17.70 9.28
CA MET A 108 29.96 18.23 8.58
C MET A 108 30.09 19.70 8.15
N ARG A 109 31.02 20.46 8.74
CA ARG A 109 31.22 21.90 8.47
C ARG A 109 31.65 22.24 7.02
N ARG A 110 31.90 21.21 6.18
CA ARG A 110 32.30 21.34 4.77
C ARG A 110 31.21 20.95 3.77
N LEU A 111 30.04 20.46 4.18
CA LEU A 111 28.92 20.32 3.25
C LEU A 111 28.28 21.69 3.04
N PRO A 112 28.10 22.16 1.79
CA PRO A 112 27.63 23.52 1.50
C PRO A 112 26.22 23.79 2.04
N HIS A 113 25.39 22.75 2.25
CA HIS A 113 24.03 22.87 2.78
C HIS A 113 23.70 21.77 3.79
N ALA A 114 23.55 22.14 5.07
CA ALA A 114 23.20 21.23 6.19
C ALA A 114 21.80 20.59 6.05
N GLU A 115 20.96 21.13 5.18
CA GLU A 115 19.57 20.72 4.98
C GLU A 115 19.42 19.52 4.03
N GLU A 116 20.42 19.22 3.22
CA GLU A 116 20.30 18.18 2.20
C GLU A 116 20.32 16.77 2.79
N LEU A 117 21.00 16.57 3.93
CA LEU A 117 21.07 15.27 4.59
C LEU A 117 19.72 14.80 5.16
N PRO A 118 18.99 15.58 5.97
CA PRO A 118 17.68 15.17 6.47
C PRO A 118 16.67 15.01 5.33
N ARG A 119 16.73 15.85 4.28
CA ARG A 119 15.89 15.70 3.08
C ARG A 119 16.13 14.34 2.39
N ARG A 120 17.38 13.89 2.30
CA ARG A 120 17.71 12.57 1.73
C ARG A 120 17.29 11.42 2.65
N CYS A 121 17.50 11.52 3.97
CA CYS A 121 17.06 10.52 4.94
C CYS A 121 15.54 10.31 4.96
N LEU A 122 14.77 11.39 4.70
CA LEU A 122 13.31 11.34 4.63
C LEU A 122 12.80 10.98 3.24
N ALA A 123 13.54 11.26 2.17
CA ALA A 123 13.10 11.00 0.80
C ALA A 123 12.74 9.53 0.55
N ALA A 124 13.54 8.59 1.08
CA ALA A 124 13.29 7.17 0.89
C ALA A 124 12.07 6.61 1.64
N PRO A 125 11.90 6.83 2.96
CA PRO A 125 10.68 6.40 3.63
C PRO A 125 9.45 7.12 3.08
N LEU A 126 9.56 8.38 2.68
CA LEU A 126 8.47 9.13 2.07
C LEU A 126 8.11 8.55 0.69
N ALA A 127 9.09 8.18 -0.13
CA ALA A 127 8.86 7.44 -1.38
C ALA A 127 8.18 6.08 -1.12
N GLY A 128 8.56 5.37 -0.06
CA GLY A 128 7.91 4.13 0.36
C GLY A 128 6.43 4.33 0.71
N VAL A 129 6.13 5.37 1.49
CA VAL A 129 4.75 5.76 1.83
C VAL A 129 3.95 6.12 0.57
N ILE A 130 4.50 6.93 -0.32
CA ILE A 130 3.84 7.28 -1.59
C ILE A 130 3.56 6.03 -2.42
N LEU A 131 4.53 5.11 -2.53
CA LEU A 131 4.33 3.87 -3.29
C LEU A 131 3.24 2.98 -2.67
N SER A 132 3.18 2.89 -1.33
CA SER A 132 2.08 2.18 -0.66
C SER A 132 0.71 2.83 -0.91
N LEU A 133 0.62 4.15 -0.92
CA LEU A 133 -0.62 4.87 -1.25
C LEU A 133 -1.04 4.65 -2.71
N LEU A 134 -0.09 4.72 -3.64
CA LEU A 134 -0.36 4.46 -5.07
C LEU A 134 -0.84 3.04 -5.30
N THR A 135 -0.21 2.05 -4.68
CA THR A 135 -0.64 0.65 -4.78
C THR A 135 -2.02 0.42 -4.17
N MET A 136 -2.33 1.02 -3.03
CA MET A 136 -3.69 1.02 -2.47
C MET A 136 -4.70 1.63 -3.43
N ALA A 137 -4.41 2.78 -4.03
CA ALA A 137 -5.31 3.45 -4.98
C ALA A 137 -5.58 2.58 -6.21
N ILE A 138 -4.53 1.98 -6.79
CA ILE A 138 -4.64 1.07 -7.94
C ILE A 138 -5.50 -0.15 -7.57
N LEU A 139 -5.24 -0.79 -6.43
CA LEU A 139 -6.02 -1.94 -5.95
C LEU A 139 -7.49 -1.57 -5.74
N THR A 140 -7.76 -0.41 -5.15
CA THR A 140 -9.13 0.10 -4.96
C THR A 140 -9.85 0.27 -6.29
N ALA A 141 -9.18 0.89 -7.28
CA ALA A 141 -9.74 1.06 -8.62
C ALA A 141 -10.01 -0.29 -9.30
N LEU A 142 -9.09 -1.25 -9.20
CA LEU A 142 -9.27 -2.60 -9.73
C LEU A 142 -10.45 -3.32 -9.06
N TYR A 143 -10.56 -3.26 -7.73
CA TYR A 143 -11.68 -3.85 -6.99
C TYR A 143 -13.02 -3.21 -7.34
N TYR A 144 -13.04 -1.90 -7.53
CA TYR A 144 -14.23 -1.18 -7.98
C TYR A 144 -14.62 -1.59 -9.41
N LEU A 145 -13.66 -1.73 -10.32
CA LEU A 145 -13.91 -2.22 -11.68
C LEU A 145 -14.46 -3.65 -11.66
N ILE A 146 -13.88 -4.54 -10.87
CA ILE A 146 -14.37 -5.92 -10.70
C ILE A 146 -15.81 -5.90 -10.16
N TYR A 147 -16.08 -5.11 -9.13
CA TYR A 147 -17.41 -4.95 -8.57
C TYR A 147 -18.42 -4.47 -9.63
N ARG A 148 -18.06 -3.49 -10.46
CA ARG A 148 -18.92 -2.96 -11.52
C ARG A 148 -19.15 -3.94 -12.67
N CYS A 149 -18.12 -4.66 -13.10
CA CYS A 149 -18.21 -5.60 -14.22
C CYS A 149 -18.91 -6.92 -13.85
N ALA A 150 -18.71 -7.40 -12.62
CA ALA A 150 -19.26 -8.69 -12.19
C ALA A 150 -20.66 -8.57 -11.56
N THR A 151 -21.07 -7.39 -11.09
CA THR A 151 -22.42 -7.19 -10.54
C THR A 151 -23.42 -6.95 -11.67
N PRO A 152 -24.52 -7.73 -11.77
CA PRO A 152 -25.56 -7.47 -12.77
C PRO A 152 -26.26 -6.13 -12.49
N ALA A 153 -26.52 -5.35 -13.55
CA ALA A 153 -27.08 -3.99 -13.44
C ALA A 153 -28.40 -3.91 -12.64
N GLN A 154 -29.18 -5.00 -12.61
CA GLN A 154 -30.43 -5.12 -11.88
C GLN A 154 -30.28 -5.10 -10.35
N CYS A 155 -29.08 -5.40 -9.84
CA CYS A 155 -28.78 -5.47 -8.41
C CYS A 155 -27.95 -4.29 -7.90
N LEU A 156 -27.49 -3.42 -8.80
CA LEU A 156 -26.88 -2.15 -8.42
C LEU A 156 -27.97 -1.18 -7.98
N ASN A 157 -27.98 -0.81 -6.70
CA ASN A 157 -28.87 0.23 -6.23
C ASN A 157 -28.35 1.61 -6.69
N PRO A 158 -29.14 2.38 -7.46
CA PRO A 158 -28.78 3.73 -7.90
C PRO A 158 -28.86 4.79 -6.80
N GLN A 159 -28.99 4.42 -5.52
CA GLN A 159 -29.03 5.37 -4.39
C GLN A 159 -27.85 5.20 -3.41
N LEU A 160 -26.95 4.23 -3.63
CA LEU A 160 -25.91 3.82 -2.67
C LEU A 160 -24.46 3.97 -3.18
N TRP A 161 -24.21 4.91 -4.09
CA TRP A 161 -22.87 5.24 -4.58
C TRP A 161 -22.28 6.39 -3.78
#